data_AF-A0A1M6F774-F1
#
_entry.id   AF-A0A1M6F774-F1
#
_cell.length_a   1.000
_cell.length_b   1.000
_cell.length_c   1.000
_cell.angle_alpha   90.00
_cell.angle_beta   90.00
_cell.angle_gamma   90.00
#
_symmetry.space_group_name_H-M   'P 1'
#
loop_
_entity.id
_entity.type
_entity.pdbx_description
1 polymer ?
#
loop_
_entity_poly.entity_id
_entity_poly.type
_entity_poly.pdbx_seq_one_letter_code
_entity_poly.pdbx_strand_id
1 'polypeptide(L)'
;MSICPFCKSEVAEIKIHHLDLRICPKCYSTFFPCDQTMAFRGDLTDKSRELWYKALLAKNPVDPDTSNACCIDHGEPLVEGKLPDYGYDGKVTTCCKMFHLTPSMTLELLKHTLDTGFQKPEAKGKHHFFFIRWLDALVSKLFGEKMPEDDPLDAIQYNLYIKKYIE
;
A
#
# COMPACT_ATOMS: atom_id res chain seq x y z
N MET A 1 19.06 7.30 0.44
CA MET A 1 18.80 5.90 0.03
C MET A 1 18.95 5.03 1.25
N SER A 2 17.83 4.51 1.75
CA SER A 2 17.81 3.62 2.92
C SER A 2 18.09 2.17 2.51
N ILE A 3 18.68 1.41 3.43
CA ILE A 3 18.99 -0.02 3.25
C ILE A 3 17.99 -0.86 4.04
N CYS A 4 17.45 -1.90 3.41
CA CYS A 4 16.49 -2.80 4.05
C CYS A 4 17.15 -3.45 5.27
N PRO A 5 16.59 -3.28 6.49
CA PRO A 5 17.20 -3.84 7.69
C PRO A 5 17.20 -5.37 7.69
N PHE A 6 16.30 -6.00 6.93
CA PHE A 6 16.16 -7.46 6.85
C PHE A 6 17.12 -8.09 5.82
N CYS A 7 17.09 -7.64 4.56
CA CYS A 7 17.85 -8.28 3.47
C CYS A 7 19.05 -7.47 2.95
N LYS A 8 19.32 -6.31 3.57
CA LYS A 8 20.44 -5.40 3.27
C LYS A 8 20.50 -4.85 1.84
N SER A 9 19.39 -4.94 1.10
CA SER A 9 19.27 -4.37 -0.25
C SER A 9 18.72 -2.95 -0.20
N GLU A 10 18.96 -2.18 -1.27
CA GLU A 10 18.40 -0.83 -1.39
C GLU A 10 16.87 -0.86 -1.33
N VAL A 11 16.30 0.17 -0.71
CA VAL A 11 14.85 0.33 -0.56
C VAL A 11 14.38 1.46 -1.48
N ALA A 12 13.27 1.22 -2.17
CA ALA A 12 12.61 2.24 -2.97
C ALA A 12 11.73 3.12 -2.08
N GLU A 13 11.85 4.43 -2.25
CA GLU A 13 11.00 5.44 -1.61
C GLU A 13 9.91 5.88 -2.59
N ILE A 14 8.67 5.89 -2.12
CA ILE A 14 7.46 6.12 -2.90
C ILE A 14 6.57 7.09 -2.14
N LYS A 15 6.30 8.26 -2.72
CA LYS A 15 5.39 9.24 -2.15
C LYS A 15 4.05 9.22 -2.87
N ILE A 16 2.98 8.88 -2.16
CA ILE A 16 1.60 8.86 -2.68
C ILE A 16 0.78 9.81 -1.82
N HIS A 17 0.57 11.04 -2.31
CA HIS A 17 -0.06 12.11 -1.52
C HIS A 17 0.63 12.30 -0.16
N HIS A 18 -0.03 11.91 0.94
CA HIS A 18 0.49 12.02 2.30
C HIS A 18 1.18 10.75 2.79
N LEU A 19 1.11 9.66 2.02
CA LEU A 19 1.76 8.40 2.35
C LEU A 19 3.21 8.41 1.86
N ASP A 20 4.14 8.36 2.82
CA ASP A 20 5.55 8.14 2.60
C ASP A 20 5.84 6.63 2.74
N LEU A 21 5.68 5.93 1.62
CA LEU A 21 5.82 4.48 1.53
C LEU A 21 7.23 4.10 1.10
N ARG A 22 7.77 3.02 1.67
CA ARG A 22 9.01 2.43 1.21
C ARG A 22 8.86 0.93 1.02
N ILE A 23 9.38 0.42 -0.09
CA ILE A 23 9.28 -1.00 -0.46
C ILE A 23 10.66 -1.52 -0.82
N CYS A 24 11.05 -2.66 -0.24
CA CYS A 24 12.26 -3.34 -0.68
C CYS A 24 11.95 -4.21 -1.92
N PRO A 25 12.54 -3.97 -3.10
CA PRO A 25 12.26 -4.74 -4.30
C PRO A 25 12.80 -6.18 -4.26
N LYS A 26 13.70 -6.51 -3.32
CA LYS A 26 14.27 -7.85 -3.19
C LYS A 26 13.43 -8.77 -2.32
N CYS A 27 13.08 -8.31 -1.11
CA CYS A 27 12.33 -9.12 -0.14
C CYS A 27 10.89 -8.68 0.03
N TYR A 28 10.44 -7.61 -0.62
CA TYR A 28 9.07 -7.06 -0.57
C TYR A 28 8.60 -6.59 0.81
N SER A 29 9.53 -6.40 1.75
CA SER A 29 9.23 -5.76 3.02
C SER A 29 8.84 -4.30 2.83
N THR A 30 7.89 -3.85 3.64
CA THR A 30 7.25 -2.54 3.52
C THR A 30 7.51 -1.71 4.77
N PHE A 31 7.76 -0.42 4.58
CA PHE A 31 8.03 0.51 5.66
C PHE A 31 7.25 1.80 5.43
N PHE A 32 6.55 2.30 6.44
CA PHE A 32 5.90 3.61 6.41
C PHE A 32 5.64 4.12 7.85
N PRO A 33 5.49 5.44 8.06
CA PRO A 33 5.27 6.00 9.40
C PRO A 33 4.00 5.48 10.09
N CYS A 34 4.06 5.28 11.40
CA CYS A 34 2.94 4.75 12.18
C CYS A 34 1.75 5.71 12.28
N ASP A 35 1.96 7.00 12.09
CA ASP A 35 0.89 8.01 12.05
C ASP A 35 0.20 8.11 10.68
N GLN A 36 0.69 7.38 9.67
CA GLN A 36 0.16 7.36 8.31
C GLN A 36 -0.70 6.12 8.01
N THR A 37 -1.18 5.39 9.02
CA THR A 37 -2.11 4.25 8.86
C THR A 37 -3.37 4.60 8.09
N MET A 38 -3.92 5.78 8.35
CA MET A 38 -5.10 6.30 7.63
C MET A 38 -4.77 6.73 6.20
N ALA A 39 -3.57 7.27 5.95
CA ALA A 39 -3.12 7.58 4.60
C ALA A 39 -2.89 6.30 3.79
N PHE A 40 -2.35 5.24 4.41
CA PHE A 40 -2.22 3.93 3.75
C PHE A 40 -3.57 3.39 3.26
N ARG A 41 -4.65 3.64 3.99
CA ARG A 41 -6.00 3.20 3.60
C ARG A 41 -6.74 4.20 2.69
N GLY A 42 -6.57 5.49 2.92
CA GLY A 42 -7.32 6.55 2.24
C GLY A 42 -6.65 7.07 0.96
N ASP A 43 -5.32 7.18 0.95
CA ASP A 43 -4.57 7.74 -0.19
C ASP A 43 -4.22 6.66 -1.23
N LEU A 44 -4.18 5.39 -0.85
CA LEU A 44 -4.13 4.26 -1.78
C LEU A 44 -5.54 3.79 -2.15
N THR A 45 -5.87 3.81 -3.44
CA THR A 45 -7.14 3.28 -3.95
C THR A 45 -7.32 1.80 -3.57
N ASP A 46 -8.57 1.38 -3.36
CA ASP A 46 -8.91 -0.03 -3.10
C ASP A 46 -8.33 -0.94 -4.20
N LYS A 47 -8.45 -0.50 -5.47
CA LYS A 47 -7.89 -1.22 -6.62
C LYS A 47 -6.37 -1.36 -6.57
N SER A 48 -5.65 -0.31 -6.18
CA SER A 48 -4.19 -0.39 -6.08
C SER A 48 -3.74 -1.32 -4.96
N ARG A 49 -4.45 -1.34 -3.82
CA ARG A 49 -4.22 -2.31 -2.74
C ARG A 49 -4.55 -3.73 -3.17
N GLU A 50 -5.63 -3.93 -3.95
CA GLU A 50 -6.00 -5.22 -4.51
C GLU A 50 -4.94 -5.76 -5.49
N LEU A 51 -4.48 -4.93 -6.42
CA LEU A 51 -3.44 -5.29 -7.39
C LEU A 51 -2.12 -5.62 -6.68
N TRP A 52 -1.73 -4.79 -5.70
CA TRP A 52 -0.54 -5.06 -4.90
C TRP A 52 -0.66 -6.37 -4.12
N TYR A 53 -1.80 -6.61 -3.46
CA TYR A 53 -2.06 -7.85 -2.74
C TYR A 53 -1.94 -9.08 -3.65
N LYS A 54 -2.57 -9.04 -4.83
CA LYS A 54 -2.50 -10.13 -5.83
C LYS A 54 -1.08 -10.35 -6.35
N ALA A 55 -0.35 -9.28 -6.67
CA ALA A 55 1.02 -9.37 -7.16
C ALA A 55 1.96 -9.96 -6.10
N LEU A 56 1.83 -9.52 -4.85
CA LEU A 56 2.63 -10.05 -3.74
C LEU A 56 2.29 -11.51 -3.44
N LEU A 57 1.02 -11.90 -3.45
CA LEU A 57 0.58 -13.30 -3.35
C LEU A 57 1.20 -14.18 -4.44
N ALA A 58 1.20 -13.70 -5.69
CA ALA A 58 1.74 -14.45 -6.83
C ALA A 58 3.25 -14.71 -6.73
N LYS A 59 4.00 -13.81 -6.07
CA LYS A 59 5.43 -14.02 -5.80
C LYS A 59 5.69 -15.05 -4.69
N ASN A 60 4.67 -15.38 -3.88
CA ASN A 60 4.78 -16.27 -2.71
C ASN A 60 6.04 -15.98 -1.86
N PRO A 61 6.23 -14.74 -1.38
CA PRO A 61 7.45 -14.33 -0.73
C PRO A 61 7.63 -15.02 0.62
N VAL A 62 8.88 -15.37 0.92
CA VAL A 62 9.27 -15.88 2.23
C VAL A 62 9.70 -14.70 3.08
N ASP A 63 9.19 -14.66 4.32
CA ASP A 63 9.60 -13.63 5.27
C ASP A 63 11.11 -13.72 5.56
N PRO A 64 11.82 -12.58 5.54
CA PRO A 64 13.24 -12.58 5.90
C PRO A 64 13.43 -12.79 7.40
N ASP A 65 14.63 -13.20 7.81
CA ASP A 65 14.96 -13.32 9.23
C ASP A 65 14.89 -11.95 9.93
N THR A 66 14.14 -11.90 11.03
CA THR A 66 13.91 -10.70 11.84
C THR A 66 14.64 -10.75 13.20
N SER A 67 15.45 -11.78 13.45
CA SER A 67 16.17 -11.99 14.73
C SER A 67 16.98 -10.78 15.19
N ASN A 68 17.62 -10.07 14.25
CA ASN A 68 18.44 -8.88 14.47
C ASN A 68 17.89 -7.65 13.72
N ALA A 69 16.58 -7.50 13.67
CA ALA A 69 15.95 -6.38 12.98
C ALA A 69 16.22 -5.04 13.68
N CYS A 70 16.46 -4.00 12.88
CA CYS A 70 16.75 -2.63 13.32
C CYS A 70 15.85 -1.62 12.61
N CYS A 71 15.65 -0.43 13.19
CA CYS A 71 14.98 0.70 12.53
C CYS A 71 15.75 1.05 11.25
N ILE A 72 15.05 1.11 10.12
CA ILE A 72 15.59 1.43 8.79
C ILE A 72 16.30 2.78 8.74
N ASP A 73 15.88 3.74 9.58
CA ASP A 73 16.38 5.11 9.56
C ASP A 73 17.47 5.38 10.60
N HIS A 74 17.47 4.66 11.73
CA HIS A 74 18.33 4.98 12.88
C HIS A 74 19.22 3.83 13.33
N GLY A 75 18.98 2.59 12.86
CA GLY A 75 19.75 1.41 13.25
C GLY A 75 19.44 0.86 14.65
N GLU A 76 18.56 1.50 15.42
CA GLU A 76 18.17 1.04 16.74
C GLU A 76 17.43 -0.30 16.69
N PRO A 77 17.67 -1.23 17.64
CA PRO A 77 17.01 -2.53 17.65
C PRO A 77 15.48 -2.43 17.69
N LEU A 78 14.81 -3.29 16.91
CA LEU A 78 13.37 -3.46 17.02
C LEU A 78 13.04 -4.45 18.14
N VAL A 79 11.96 -4.17 18.86
CA VAL A 79 11.46 -5.02 19.95
C VAL A 79 10.20 -5.77 19.52
N GLU A 80 9.96 -6.93 20.13
CA GLU A 80 8.69 -7.63 19.94
C GLU A 80 7.56 -6.82 20.57
N GLY A 81 6.45 -6.69 19.85
CA GLY A 81 5.28 -6.00 20.33
C GLY A 81 4.11 -6.12 19.37
N LYS A 82 3.07 -5.33 19.62
CA LYS A 82 1.92 -5.23 18.71
C LYS A 82 2.07 -4.02 17.83
N LEU A 83 1.84 -4.21 16.52
CA LEU A 83 1.77 -3.12 15.58
C LEU A 83 0.70 -2.11 16.00
N PRO A 84 1.05 -0.81 16.12
CA PRO A 84 0.07 0.24 16.32
C PRO A 84 -1.10 0.17 15.33
N ASP A 85 -2.30 0.49 15.79
CA ASP A 85 -3.58 0.51 15.05
C ASP A 85 -4.11 -0.83 14.50
N TYR A 86 -3.23 -1.81 14.24
CA TYR A 86 -3.62 -3.10 13.67
C TYR A 86 -3.61 -4.26 14.67
N GLY A 87 -2.80 -4.16 15.73
CA GLY A 87 -2.80 -5.11 16.85
C GLY A 87 -2.14 -6.48 16.57
N TYR A 88 -1.52 -6.66 15.40
CA TYR A 88 -0.76 -7.85 15.02
C TYR A 88 0.58 -7.91 15.76
N ASP A 89 1.05 -9.11 16.08
CA ASP A 89 2.39 -9.28 16.64
C ASP A 89 3.46 -8.99 15.58
N GLY A 90 4.52 -8.28 15.97
CA GLY A 90 5.61 -7.94 15.07
C GLY A 90 6.73 -7.14 15.72
N LYS A 91 7.68 -6.71 14.88
CA LYS A 91 8.83 -5.91 15.29
C LYS A 91 8.47 -4.43 15.30
N VAL A 92 8.45 -3.83 16.49
CA VAL A 92 8.17 -2.41 16.69
C VAL A 92 9.43 -1.64 17.03
N THR A 93 9.47 -0.42 16.54
CA THR A 93 10.55 0.54 16.74
C THR A 93 10.48 1.19 18.11
N THR A 94 11.65 1.41 18.73
CA THR A 94 11.79 2.16 19.99
C THR A 94 12.18 3.63 19.77
N CYS A 95 12.69 3.97 18.58
CA CYS A 95 13.30 5.29 18.31
C CYS A 95 12.49 6.17 17.35
N CYS A 96 11.82 5.55 16.39
CA CYS A 96 11.23 6.18 15.21
C CYS A 96 9.84 5.56 15.06
N LYS A 97 8.72 6.29 15.03
CA LYS A 97 7.40 5.64 14.88
C LYS A 97 7.20 5.15 13.43
N MET A 98 7.88 4.07 13.05
CA MET A 98 7.93 3.56 11.68
C MET A 98 7.59 2.08 11.67
N PHE A 99 6.64 1.68 10.82
CA PHE A 99 6.35 0.27 10.60
C PHE A 99 7.48 -0.42 9.85
N HIS A 100 7.77 -1.65 10.26
CA HIS A 100 8.74 -2.54 9.66
C HIS A 100 8.05 -3.87 9.35
N LEU A 101 7.34 -3.93 8.22
CA LEU A 101 6.49 -5.04 7.87
C LEU A 101 7.24 -6.05 7.01
N THR A 102 7.22 -7.32 7.40
CA THR A 102 7.61 -8.41 6.50
C THR A 102 6.56 -8.56 5.38
N PRO A 103 6.86 -9.32 4.31
CA PRO A 103 5.88 -9.59 3.24
C PRO A 103 4.58 -10.19 3.74
N SER A 104 4.63 -11.16 4.66
CA SER A 104 3.42 -11.76 5.22
C SER A 104 2.57 -10.74 5.97
N MET A 105 3.19 -9.87 6.77
CA MET A 105 2.51 -8.79 7.49
C MET A 105 1.94 -7.75 6.52
N THR A 106 2.64 -7.47 5.41
CA THR A 106 2.14 -6.58 4.35
C THR A 106 0.90 -7.19 3.68
N LEU A 107 0.91 -8.50 3.39
CA LEU A 107 -0.24 -9.22 2.86
C LEU A 107 -1.43 -9.17 3.82
N GLU A 108 -1.19 -9.42 5.11
CA GLU A 108 -2.21 -9.36 6.16
C GLU A 108 -2.83 -7.96 6.24
N LEU A 109 -1.99 -6.92 6.25
CA LEU A 109 -2.44 -5.54 6.27
C LEU A 109 -3.28 -5.19 5.02
N LEU A 110 -2.78 -5.51 3.83
CA LEU A 110 -3.51 -5.25 2.58
C LEU A 110 -4.87 -5.94 2.59
N LYS A 111 -4.90 -7.23 2.93
CA LYS A 111 -6.13 -8.01 3.05
C LYS A 111 -7.09 -7.38 4.06
N HIS A 112 -6.62 -7.06 5.26
CA HIS A 112 -7.46 -6.43 6.29
C HIS A 112 -8.07 -5.12 5.80
N THR A 113 -7.31 -4.28 5.10
CA THR A 113 -7.83 -3.01 4.57
C THR A 113 -8.80 -3.16 3.40
N LEU A 114 -8.77 -4.29 2.69
CA LEU A 114 -9.71 -4.64 1.63
C LEU A 114 -10.99 -5.26 2.22
N ASP A 115 -10.85 -6.14 3.20
CA ASP A 115 -11.96 -6.81 3.88
C ASP A 115 -12.75 -5.83 4.75
N THR A 116 -12.07 -4.87 5.38
CA THR A 116 -12.69 -3.78 6.11
C THR A 116 -12.78 -2.56 5.20
N GLY A 117 -13.89 -2.41 4.49
CA GLY A 117 -14.14 -1.23 3.65
C GLY A 117 -13.98 0.06 4.43
N PHE A 118 -13.25 1.05 3.89
CA PHE A 118 -13.15 2.37 4.51
C PHE A 118 -14.55 2.95 4.66
N GLN A 119 -14.96 3.32 5.87
CA GLN A 119 -16.21 4.04 6.07
C GLN A 119 -16.03 5.42 5.40
N LYS A 120 -16.34 5.48 4.11
CA LYS A 120 -16.44 6.74 3.39
C LYS A 120 -17.60 7.48 4.04
N PRO A 121 -17.38 8.63 4.72
CA PRO A 121 -18.50 9.46 5.13
C PRO A 121 -19.34 9.71 3.88
N GLU A 122 -20.67 9.55 3.98
CA GLU A 122 -21.59 9.74 2.86
C GLU A 122 -21.14 10.96 2.05
N ALA A 123 -20.65 10.71 0.84
CA ALA A 123 -20.19 11.77 -0.02
C ALA A 123 -21.42 12.60 -0.39
N LYS A 124 -21.71 13.66 0.37
CA LYS A 124 -22.59 14.74 -0.06
C LYS A 124 -21.99 15.25 -1.36
N GLY A 125 -22.61 14.87 -2.47
CA GLY A 125 -22.08 14.98 -3.81
C GLY A 125 -21.50 16.37 -4.07
N LYS A 126 -20.18 16.44 -4.20
CA LYS A 126 -19.53 17.56 -4.86
C LYS A 126 -19.63 17.31 -6.36
N HIS A 127 -20.37 18.20 -7.03
CA HIS A 127 -20.80 18.22 -8.43
C HIS A 127 -19.67 18.21 -9.50
N HIS A 128 -18.54 17.53 -9.31
CA HIS A 128 -17.41 17.59 -10.24
C HIS A 128 -17.40 16.53 -11.36
N PHE A 129 -18.38 15.61 -11.43
CA PHE A 129 -18.38 14.50 -12.40
C PHE A 129 -19.49 14.52 -13.46
N PHE A 130 -20.28 15.59 -13.59
CA PHE A 130 -21.36 15.64 -14.59
C PHE A 130 -20.85 15.73 -16.03
N PHE A 131 -19.70 16.38 -16.27
CA PHE A 131 -19.17 16.58 -17.63
C PHE A 131 -18.56 15.29 -18.20
N ILE A 132 -17.91 14.48 -17.36
CA ILE A 132 -17.32 13.19 -17.76
C ILE A 132 -18.42 12.19 -18.12
N ARG A 133 -19.50 12.11 -17.32
CA ARG A 133 -20.65 11.23 -17.63
C ARG A 133 -21.39 11.63 -18.91
N TRP A 134 -21.37 12.90 -19.31
CA TRP A 134 -22.02 13.36 -20.54
C TRP A 134 -21.21 13.02 -21.80
N LEU A 135 -19.87 13.14 -21.74
CA LEU A 135 -18.98 12.67 -22.80
C LEU A 135 -19.03 11.14 -22.93
N ASP A 136 -19.06 10.40 -21.82
CA ASP A 136 -19.20 8.94 -21.81
C ASP A 136 -20.51 8.46 -22.41
N ALA A 137 -21.63 9.16 -22.15
CA ALA A 137 -22.93 8.82 -22.73
C ALA A 137 -22.96 9.01 -24.25
N LEU A 138 -22.17 9.96 -24.77
CA LEU A 138 -22.03 10.22 -26.20
C LEU A 138 -21.17 9.15 -26.88
N VAL A 139 -20.08 8.71 -26.23
CA VAL A 139 -19.17 7.68 -26.75
C VAL A 139 -19.78 6.27 -26.65
N SER A 140 -20.44 5.94 -25.55
CA SER A 140 -21.12 4.63 -25.35
C SER A 140 -22.25 4.41 -26.35
N LYS A 141 -22.93 5.48 -26.79
CA LYS A 141 -23.98 5.43 -27.80
C LYS A 141 -23.42 5.24 -29.23
N LEU A 142 -22.14 5.53 -29.45
CA LEU A 142 -21.45 5.38 -30.74
C LEU A 142 -20.71 4.04 -30.87
N PHE A 143 -20.20 3.48 -29.77
CA PHE A 143 -19.30 2.31 -29.82
C PHE A 143 -19.83 1.02 -29.17
N GLY A 144 -20.98 1.05 -28.47
CA GLY A 144 -21.68 -0.18 -28.05
C GLY A 144 -20.92 -1.11 -27.09
N GLU A 145 -19.74 -0.73 -26.62
CA GLU A 145 -18.98 -1.49 -25.64
C GLU A 145 -19.50 -1.16 -24.24
N LYS A 146 -19.91 -2.19 -23.50
CA LYS A 146 -20.12 -2.10 -22.05
C LYS A 146 -18.83 -1.53 -21.44
N MET A 147 -18.96 -0.42 -20.72
CA MET A 147 -17.87 0.09 -19.89
C MET A 147 -17.30 -1.05 -19.02
N PRO A 148 -15.98 -1.15 -18.88
CA PRO A 148 -15.38 -1.99 -17.84
C PRO A 148 -15.98 -1.59 -16.48
N GLU A 149 -16.26 -2.58 -15.61
CA GLU A 149 -16.71 -2.31 -14.23
C GLU A 149 -15.66 -1.56 -13.39
N ASP A 150 -14.41 -1.53 -13.86
CA ASP A 150 -13.27 -0.87 -13.20
C ASP A 150 -12.91 0.47 -13.90
N ASP A 151 -12.84 1.57 -13.16
CA ASP A 151 -12.30 2.85 -13.66
C ASP A 151 -10.78 2.68 -13.92
N PRO A 152 -10.28 2.91 -15.16
CA PRO A 152 -8.86 2.83 -15.47
C PRO A 152 -7.99 3.74 -14.59
N LEU A 153 -8.56 4.82 -14.04
CA LEU A 153 -7.89 5.73 -13.13
C LEU A 153 -7.59 5.09 -11.77
N ASP A 154 -8.38 4.11 -11.33
CA ASP A 154 -8.21 3.47 -10.03
C ASP A 154 -6.93 2.63 -9.95
N ALA A 155 -6.43 2.14 -11.09
CA ALA A 155 -5.20 1.37 -11.20
C ALA A 155 -3.94 2.24 -11.44
N ILE A 156 -4.08 3.54 -11.68
CA ILE A 156 -2.96 4.43 -12.03
C ILE A 156 -1.91 4.46 -10.91
N GLN A 157 -2.33 4.52 -9.65
CA GLN A 157 -1.39 4.57 -8.53
C GLN A 157 -0.52 3.31 -8.49
N TYR A 158 -1.13 2.12 -8.64
CA TYR A 158 -0.38 0.88 -8.75
C TYR A 158 0.59 0.90 -9.93
N ASN A 159 0.10 1.23 -11.12
CA ASN A 159 0.89 1.18 -12.36
C ASN A 159 2.08 2.15 -12.36
N LEU A 160 1.91 3.36 -11.80
CA LEU A 160 2.96 4.38 -11.77
C LEU A 160 3.97 4.18 -10.63
N TYR A 161 3.48 3.78 -9.45
CA TYR A 161 4.28 3.85 -8.23
C TYR A 161 4.73 2.49 -7.70
N ILE A 162 3.88 1.46 -7.78
CA ILE A 162 4.10 0.19 -7.07
C ILE A 162 4.59 -0.92 -8.00
N LYS A 163 3.99 -1.04 -9.19
CA LYS A 163 4.19 -2.16 -10.13
C LYS A 163 5.66 -2.51 -10.36
N LYS A 164 6.50 -1.52 -10.66
CA LYS A 164 7.94 -1.68 -10.94
C LYS A 164 8.77 -2.31 -9.82
N TYR A 165 8.24 -2.40 -8.60
CA TYR A 165 8.95 -2.95 -7.44
C TYR A 165 8.44 -4.33 -7.01
N ILE A 166 7.26 -4.73 -7.50
CA ILE A 166 6.58 -5.97 -7.11
C ILE A 166 6.44 -6.94 -8.28
N GLU A 167 6.40 -6.47 -9.54
CA GLU A 167 6.34 -7.31 -10.74
C GLU A 167 7.70 -7.39 -11.43
#